data_AF-A0A3C1UDG8-F1
#
_entry.id   AF-A0A3C1UDG8-F1
#
_cell.length_a   1.000
_cell.length_b   1.000
_cell.length_c   1.000
_cell.angle_alpha   90.00
_cell.angle_beta   90.00
_cell.angle_gamma   90.00
#
_symmetry.space_group_name_H-M   'P 1'
#
loop_
_entity.id
_entity.type
_entity.pdbx_description
1 polymer ?
#
loop_
_entity_poly.entity_id
_entity_poly.type
_entity_poly.pdbx_seq_one_letter_code
_entity_poly.pdbx_strand_id
1 'polypeptide(L)'
;MSNQEKRPLILISNDDGFSFNGIKTLIKVARKYGDVVAVAPAMQQSGKGCSITFFDPLRALKLKEEDGYTEYQVPGTPTDCVKLALDQLLGGRKPDLVLSGINHGYN
;
A
#
# COMPACT_ATOMS: atom_id res chain seq x y z
N MET A 1 34.11 -1.67 9.12
CA MET A 1 32.83 -2.39 8.98
C MET A 1 32.02 -1.64 7.96
N SER A 2 31.82 -2.20 6.76
CA SER A 2 31.03 -1.53 5.72
C SER A 2 29.62 -1.35 6.26
N ASN A 3 29.20 -0.11 6.49
CA ASN A 3 27.80 0.23 6.69
C ASN A 3 27.12 -0.11 5.36
N GLN A 4 26.64 -1.35 5.20
CA GLN A 4 25.74 -1.65 4.09
C GLN A 4 24.48 -0.88 4.42
N GLU A 5 24.37 0.32 3.86
CA GLU A 5 23.22 1.19 4.04
C GLU A 5 21.98 0.39 3.67
N LYS A 6 21.16 0.14 4.68
CA LYS A 6 19.89 -0.54 4.54
C LYS A 6 19.09 0.20 3.46
N ARG A 7 18.64 -0.52 2.42
CA ARG A 7 17.82 0.08 1.37
C ARG A 7 16.62 0.77 2.01
N PRO A 8 16.29 2.01 1.63
CA PRO A 8 15.19 2.75 2.24
C PRO A 8 13.87 2.01 1.98
N LEU A 9 12.98 2.00 2.97
CA LEU A 9 11.65 1.43 2.87
C LEU A 9 10.66 2.51 2.42
N ILE A 10 10.03 2.29 1.27
CA ILE A 10 9.07 3.20 0.67
C ILE A 10 7.68 2.57 0.79
N LEU A 11 6.80 3.21 1.56
CA LEU A 11 5.39 2.85 1.64
C LEU A 11 4.63 3.60 0.55
N ILE A 12 3.87 2.89 -0.28
CA ILE A 12 3.02 3.48 -1.33
C ILE A 12 1.56 3.20 -0.99
N SER A 13 0.70 4.21 -1.10
CA SER A 13 -0.76 4.03 -0.95
C SER A 13 -1.53 4.93 -1.92
N ASN A 14 -2.83 4.67 -2.10
CA ASN A 14 -3.75 5.53 -2.85
C ASN A 14 -5.20 5.27 -2.40
N ASP A 15 -6.12 6.12 -2.86
CA ASP A 15 -7.56 5.99 -2.54
C ASP A 15 -8.30 5.07 -3.53
N ASP A 16 -7.77 4.97 -4.74
CA ASP A 16 -8.43 4.36 -5.90
C ASP A 16 -8.21 2.83 -6.03
N GLY A 17 -7.24 2.26 -5.30
CA GLY A 17 -6.84 0.86 -5.45
C GLY A 17 -5.86 0.59 -6.59
N PHE A 18 -5.48 -0.68 -6.78
CA PHE A 18 -4.45 -1.10 -7.74
C PHE A 18 -4.90 -1.21 -9.20
N SER A 19 -6.19 -1.05 -9.50
CA SER A 19 -6.67 -1.20 -10.88
C SER A 19 -6.20 -0.08 -11.81
N PHE A 20 -5.78 1.05 -11.25
CA PHE A 20 -5.32 2.21 -12.01
C PHE A 20 -3.84 2.13 -12.38
N ASN A 21 -3.49 2.67 -13.56
CA ASN A 21 -2.12 2.64 -14.07
C ASN A 21 -1.18 3.61 -13.31
N GLY A 22 -1.73 4.60 -12.61
CA GLY A 22 -0.98 5.60 -11.86
C GLY A 22 -0.11 4.98 -10.77
N ILE A 23 -0.73 4.25 -9.84
CA ILE A 23 -0.02 3.56 -8.75
C ILE A 23 0.99 2.53 -9.29
N LYS A 24 0.67 1.80 -10.36
CA LYS A 24 1.61 0.85 -11.01
C LYS A 24 2.87 1.55 -11.51
N THR A 25 2.72 2.74 -12.09
CA THR A 25 3.84 3.57 -12.55
C THR A 25 4.68 4.05 -11.38
N LEU A 26 4.03 4.52 -10.31
CA LEU A 26 4.71 4.99 -9.10
C LEU A 26 5.53 3.89 -8.44
N ILE A 27 4.95 2.70 -8.28
CA ILE A 27 5.64 1.49 -7.81
C ILE A 27 6.88 1.21 -8.65
N LYS A 28 6.74 1.18 -9.99
CA LYS A 28 7.84 0.88 -10.90
C LYS A 28 9.03 1.85 -10.73
N VAL A 29 8.75 3.12 -10.49
CA VAL A 29 9.79 4.14 -10.24
C VAL A 29 10.37 3.98 -8.84
N ALA A 30 9.54 3.87 -7.81
CA ALA A 30 9.96 3.76 -6.42
C ALA A 30 10.88 2.55 -6.16
N ARG A 31 10.62 1.41 -6.81
CA ARG A 31 11.46 0.19 -6.72
C ARG A 31 12.92 0.40 -7.12
N LYS A 32 13.23 1.44 -7.91
CA LYS A 32 14.61 1.79 -8.26
C LYS A 32 15.38 2.38 -7.08
N TYR A 33 14.68 2.97 -6.11
CA TYR A 33 15.27 3.76 -5.02
C TYR A 33 15.24 3.04 -3.67
N GLY A 34 14.40 2.02 -3.49
CA GLY A 34 14.26 1.34 -2.21
C GLY A 34 13.46 0.05 -2.26
N ASP A 35 13.25 -0.53 -1.09
CA ASP A 35 12.30 -1.62 -0.88
C ASP A 35 10.90 -1.02 -0.83
N VAL A 36 9.95 -1.59 -1.55
CA VAL A 36 8.61 -1.03 -1.69
C VAL A 36 7.58 -1.92 -1.02
N VAL A 37 6.73 -1.33 -0.19
CA VAL A 37 5.49 -1.96 0.26
C VAL A 37 4.35 -1.09 -0.25
N ALA A 38 3.49 -1.64 -1.09
CA ALA A 38 2.33 -0.94 -1.63
C ALA A 38 1.06 -1.46 -0.95
N VAL A 39 0.23 -0.57 -0.42
CA VAL A 39 -1.01 -0.92 0.28
C VAL A 39 -2.15 -0.05 -0.24
N ALA A 40 -3.23 -0.65 -0.71
CA ALA A 40 -4.36 0.08 -1.27
C ALA A 40 -5.71 -0.61 -0.99
N PRO A 41 -6.82 0.15 -1.01
CA PRO A 41 -8.14 -0.43 -0.79
C PRO A 41 -8.56 -1.34 -1.96
N ALA A 42 -9.43 -2.31 -1.69
CA ALA A 42 -10.15 -3.03 -2.73
C ALA A 42 -11.12 -2.04 -3.43
N MET A 43 -10.94 -1.85 -4.74
CA MET A 43 -11.65 -0.83 -5.53
C MET A 43 -13.16 -1.14 -5.63
N GLN A 44 -13.92 -0.71 -4.61
CA GLN A 44 -15.37 -0.50 -4.58
C GLN A 44 -15.77 0.08 -3.21
N GLN A 45 -15.82 1.42 -3.09
CA GLN A 45 -16.44 2.12 -1.94
C GLN A 45 -17.48 3.16 -2.37
N SER A 46 -17.68 3.40 -3.67
CA SER A 46 -18.48 4.54 -4.18
C SER A 46 -19.94 4.22 -4.56
N GLY A 47 -20.50 3.06 -4.20
CA GLY A 47 -21.87 2.71 -4.62
C GLY A 47 -22.55 1.49 -3.99
N LYS A 48 -22.23 1.11 -2.75
CA LYS A 48 -22.97 0.02 -2.05
C LYS A 48 -23.79 0.56 -0.89
N GLY A 49 -25.08 0.71 -1.13
CA GLY A 49 -26.07 0.41 -0.10
C GLY A 49 -25.87 -1.04 0.35
N CYS A 50 -25.79 -1.23 1.66
CA CYS A 50 -25.73 -2.50 2.39
C CYS A 50 -24.56 -3.48 2.12
N SER A 51 -23.91 -3.81 3.24
CA SER A 51 -23.15 -5.04 3.51
C SER A 51 -21.67 -5.05 3.08
N ILE A 52 -20.84 -4.33 3.83
CA ILE A 52 -19.49 -4.81 4.15
C ILE A 52 -19.42 -4.89 5.68
N THR A 53 -19.20 -6.11 6.15
CA THR A 53 -19.40 -6.64 7.50
C THR A 53 -18.70 -5.83 8.58
N PHE A 54 -19.47 -5.26 9.50
CA PHE A 54 -18.98 -4.47 10.65
C PHE A 54 -18.42 -5.33 11.81
N PHE A 55 -18.07 -6.60 11.58
CA PHE A 55 -17.69 -7.56 12.64
C PHE A 55 -16.55 -8.53 12.28
N ASP A 56 -15.97 -8.48 11.08
CA ASP A 56 -14.81 -9.32 10.75
C ASP A 56 -13.50 -8.53 10.90
N PRO A 57 -12.42 -9.15 11.43
CA PRO A 57 -11.12 -8.48 11.49
C PRO A 57 -10.66 -8.11 10.08
N LEU A 58 -10.28 -6.84 9.88
CA LEU A 58 -9.69 -6.38 8.62
C LEU A 58 -8.42 -7.20 8.33
N ARG A 59 -8.44 -7.96 7.23
CA ARG A 59 -7.31 -8.75 6.77
C ARG A 59 -6.73 -8.15 5.50
N ALA A 60 -5.45 -7.79 5.54
CA ALA A 60 -4.71 -7.43 4.35
C ALA A 60 -4.47 -8.68 3.48
N LEU A 61 -4.90 -8.62 2.23
CA LEU A 61 -4.66 -9.64 1.23
C LEU A 61 -3.33 -9.34 0.52
N LYS A 62 -2.32 -10.18 0.70
CA LYS A 62 -1.07 -10.08 -0.05
C LYS A 62 -1.32 -10.50 -1.50
N LEU A 63 -1.24 -9.55 -2.43
CA LEU A 63 -1.45 -9.80 -3.86
C LEU A 63 -0.17 -10.26 -4.55
N LYS A 64 0.98 -9.73 -4.11
CA LYS A 64 2.27 -9.96 -4.76
C LYS A 64 3.42 -9.84 -3.78
N GLU A 65 4.43 -10.68 -3.96
CA GLU A 65 5.67 -10.64 -3.19
C GLU A 65 6.84 -11.02 -4.11
N GLU A 66 7.79 -10.10 -4.24
CA GLU A 66 9.02 -10.24 -5.02
C GLU A 66 10.17 -9.66 -4.18
N ASP A 67 11.41 -9.88 -4.62
CA ASP A 67 12.56 -9.26 -3.94
C ASP A 67 12.43 -7.73 -3.90
N GLY A 68 12.55 -7.17 -2.69
CA GLY A 68 12.37 -5.76 -2.40
C GLY A 68 10.98 -5.19 -2.69
N TYR A 69 9.95 -6.03 -2.86
CA TYR A 69 8.60 -5.55 -3.20
C TYR A 69 7.45 -6.40 -2.67
N THR A 70 6.45 -5.76 -2.05
CA THR A 70 5.20 -6.43 -1.65
C THR A 70 3.97 -5.57 -1.94
N GLU A 71 2.89 -6.20 -2.40
CA GLU A 71 1.58 -5.60 -2.63
C GLU A 71 0.54 -6.17 -1.66
N TYR A 72 -0.19 -5.28 -0.99
CA TYR A 72 -1.30 -5.64 -0.11
C TYR A 72 -2.57 -4.89 -0.49
N GLN A 73 -3.66 -5.62 -0.67
CA GLN A 73 -4.99 -5.07 -0.79
C GLN A 73 -5.73 -5.17 0.53
N VAL A 74 -6.39 -4.08 0.95
CA VAL A 74 -7.15 -4.05 2.20
C VAL A 74 -8.63 -3.85 1.89
N PRO A 75 -9.55 -4.68 2.42
CA PRO A 75 -10.99 -4.49 2.27
C PRO A 75 -11.53 -3.45 3.26
N GLY A 76 -10.91 -2.26 3.28
CA GLY A 76 -11.20 -1.17 4.22
C GLY A 76 -11.03 0.20 3.58
N THR A 77 -11.03 1.25 4.41
CA THR A 77 -10.81 2.63 3.98
C THR A 77 -9.32 2.91 3.70
N PRO A 78 -8.97 4.00 3.00
CA PRO A 78 -7.57 4.43 2.86
C PRO A 78 -6.85 4.61 4.21
N THR A 79 -7.56 5.11 5.23
CA THR A 79 -7.05 5.23 6.60
C THR A 79 -6.68 3.86 7.19
N ASP A 80 -7.53 2.85 6.99
CA ASP A 80 -7.25 1.48 7.44
C ASP A 80 -6.03 0.89 6.75
N CYS A 81 -5.84 1.19 5.46
CA CYS A 81 -4.69 0.75 4.67
C CYS A 81 -3.37 1.24 5.31
N VAL A 82 -3.29 2.54 5.60
CA VAL A 82 -2.08 3.13 6.19
C VAL A 82 -1.86 2.64 7.62
N LYS A 83 -2.93 2.53 8.41
CA LYS A 83 -2.83 2.05 9.80
C LYS A 83 -2.33 0.61 9.88
N LEU A 84 -2.91 -0.29 9.07
CA LEU A 84 -2.46 -1.68 8.98
C LEU A 84 -1.03 -1.77 8.45
N ALA A 85 -0.67 -0.95 7.47
CA ALA A 85 0.68 -0.91 6.95
C ALA A 85 1.69 -0.65 8.07
N LEU A 86 1.55 0.49 8.76
CA LEU A 86 2.49 0.94 9.78
C LEU A 86 2.58 -0.01 10.98
N ASP A 87 1.46 -0.62 11.39
CA ASP A 87 1.42 -1.44 12.59
C ASP A 87 1.82 -2.91 12.34
N GLN A 88 1.49 -3.47 11.16
CA GLN A 88 1.52 -4.93 10.95
C GLN A 88 2.26 -5.38 9.69
N LEU A 89 2.26 -4.59 8.60
CA LEU A 89 2.76 -5.08 7.30
C LEU A 89 4.25 -4.80 7.04
N LEU A 90 4.87 -3.87 7.77
CA LEU A 90 6.27 -3.49 7.54
C LEU A 90 7.30 -4.31 8.34
N GLY A 91 6.87 -5.37 9.03
CA GLY A 91 7.79 -6.29 9.74
C GLY A 91 8.66 -5.59 10.79
N GLY A 92 8.11 -4.58 11.48
CA GLY A 92 8.83 -3.78 12.48
C GLY A 92 9.75 -2.68 11.91
N ARG A 93 9.85 -2.54 10.58
CA ARG A 93 10.52 -1.39 9.96
C ARG A 93 9.59 -0.18 9.92
N LYS A 94 10.12 1.02 10.14
CA LYS A 94 9.43 2.26 9.81
C LYS A 94 9.72 2.61 8.33
N PRO A 95 8.73 3.13 7.60
CA PRO A 95 8.98 3.63 6.26
C PRO A 95 9.84 4.89 6.36
N ASP A 96 10.85 4.95 5.49
CA ASP A 96 11.72 6.12 5.33
C ASP A 96 11.03 7.19 4.45
N LEU A 97 10.10 6.75 3.58
CA LEU A 97 9.30 7.60 2.72
C LEU A 97 7.89 7.02 2.55
N VAL A 98 6.89 7.90 2.55
CA VAL A 98 5.50 7.56 2.21
C VAL A 98 5.12 8.32 0.95
N LEU A 99 4.62 7.60 -0.06
CA LEU A 99 4.14 8.16 -1.32
C LEU A 99 2.65 7.85 -1.46
N SER A 100 1.83 8.88 -1.71
CA SER A 100 0.40 8.73 -1.99
C SER A 100 0.09 9.07 -3.43
N GLY A 101 -0.67 8.23 -4.13
CA GLY A 101 -1.10 8.43 -5.51
C GLY A 101 -0.62 7.35 -6.49
N ILE A 102 -0.60 7.60 -7.80
CA ILE A 102 -1.16 8.75 -8.52
C ILE A 102 -2.68 8.56 -8.61
N ASN A 103 -3.45 9.46 -7.99
CA ASN A 103 -4.91 9.41 -8.00
C ASN A 103 -5.46 9.79 -9.38
N HIS A 104 -6.60 9.21 -9.75
CA HIS A 104 -7.29 9.53 -11.00
C HIS A 104 -8.23 10.74 -10.81
N GLY A 105 -7.65 11.94 -10.77
CA GLY A 105 -8.41 13.18 -10.60
C GLY A 105 -7.55 14.33 -10.07
N TYR A 106 -8.15 15.52 -9.92
CA TYR A 106 -7.49 16.66 -9.30
C TYR A 106 -7.48 16.49 -7.78
N ASN A 107 -6.38 15.96 -7.23
CA ASN A 107 -5.97 16.09 -5.83
C ASN A 107 -4.44 15.98 -5.74
#